data_AF-A0A9W6XV73-F1
#
_entry.id   AF-A0A9W6XV73-F1
#
_cell.length_a   1.000
_cell.length_b   1.000
_cell.length_c   1.000
_cell.angle_alpha   90.00
_cell.angle_beta   90.00
_cell.angle_gamma   90.00
#
_symmetry.space_group_name_H-M   'P 1'
#
loop_
_entity.id
_entity.type
_entity.pdbx_description
1 polymer ?
#
loop_
_entity_poly.entity_id
_entity_poly.type
_entity_poly.pdbx_seq_one_letter_code
_entity_poly.pdbx_strand_id
1 'polypeptide(L)'
;MLLNLVLMAIISKPVKKVRYNDCYAQWFNQCAGAGKSSTQLNASVDLQLSASVKNAKYIVVLPFAEQTNNFVSATVQQFQSPFDSAPWTVQPGSTIRNFNVRIGSTQVFDISHDYDFHHFTNELAKIGAINGDLTPELTNGLLDYQTWSLSNCMLIADVSRLTERDVPQSIQIQGTNAGCQGVDILTLVISEQELTFDRLTGEILDFTTV
;
A
#
# COMPACT_ATOMS: atom_id res chain seq x y z
N MET A 1 32.71 2.99 30.47
CA MET A 1 32.48 1.53 30.57
C MET A 1 31.48 1.02 29.52
N LEU A 2 30.31 1.65 29.36
CA LEU A 2 29.29 1.24 28.37
C LEU A 2 29.77 1.28 26.90
N LEU A 3 30.54 2.30 26.53
CA LEU A 3 31.03 2.47 25.15
C LEU A 3 31.98 1.32 24.71
N ASN A 4 32.88 0.87 25.60
CA ASN A 4 33.78 -0.25 25.31
C ASN A 4 33.03 -1.57 25.15
N LEU A 5 31.96 -1.79 25.92
CA LEU A 5 31.10 -2.97 25.80
C LEU A 5 30.36 -3.03 24.46
N VAL A 6 29.80 -1.89 24.01
CA VAL A 6 29.12 -1.82 22.70
C VAL A 6 30.10 -2.04 21.56
N LEU A 7 31.30 -1.45 21.64
CA LEU A 7 32.32 -1.60 20.61
C LEU A 7 32.82 -3.05 20.51
N MET A 8 33.09 -3.72 21.65
CA MET A 8 33.47 -5.14 21.67
C MET A 8 32.38 -6.06 21.09
N ALA A 9 31.10 -5.73 21.31
CA ALA A 9 29.97 -6.47 20.75
C ALA A 9 29.81 -6.30 19.23
N ILE A 10 30.20 -5.13 18.67
CA ILE A 10 30.21 -4.91 17.22
C ILE A 10 31.37 -5.67 16.58
N ILE A 11 32.56 -5.60 17.17
CA ILE A 11 33.77 -6.26 16.66
C ILE A 11 33.64 -7.79 16.68
N SER A 12 33.01 -8.37 17.71
CA SER A 12 32.83 -9.82 17.83
C SER A 12 31.78 -10.42 16.89
N LYS A 13 30.86 -9.60 16.36
CA LYS A 13 29.80 -10.02 15.43
C LYS A 13 29.56 -8.94 14.36
N PRO A 14 30.50 -8.73 13.43
CA PRO A 14 30.44 -7.59 12.54
C PRO A 14 29.25 -7.66 11.58
N VAL A 15 28.84 -8.86 11.16
CA VAL A 15 27.73 -9.08 10.24
C VAL A 15 26.37 -8.87 10.92
N LYS A 16 25.52 -8.01 10.34
CA LYS A 16 24.13 -7.82 10.75
C LYS A 16 23.20 -8.03 9.56
N LYS A 17 22.17 -8.84 9.80
CA LYS A 17 21.03 -9.04 8.90
C LYS A 17 19.87 -8.16 9.36
N VAL A 18 19.27 -7.40 8.44
CA VAL A 18 18.13 -6.52 8.68
C VAL A 18 17.03 -6.85 7.69
N ARG A 19 15.81 -6.95 8.19
CA ARG A 19 14.59 -7.02 7.38
C ARG A 19 13.87 -5.68 7.43
N TYR A 20 13.39 -5.22 6.28
CA TYR A 20 12.70 -3.96 6.15
C TYR A 20 11.63 -4.04 5.06
N ASN A 21 10.64 -3.17 5.15
CA ASN A 21 9.62 -3.06 4.12
C ASN A 21 10.08 -2.06 3.06
N ASP A 22 10.13 -2.50 1.81
CA ASP A 22 10.31 -1.63 0.65
C ASP A 22 8.97 -1.39 -0.06
N CYS A 23 8.91 -0.35 -0.89
CA CYS A 23 7.68 0.08 -1.55
C CYS A 23 7.87 0.22 -3.06
N TYR A 24 7.17 -0.61 -3.81
CA TYR A 24 6.96 -0.40 -5.24
C TYR A 24 5.68 0.41 -5.46
N ALA A 25 5.74 1.45 -6.29
CA ALA A 25 4.59 2.30 -6.59
C ALA A 25 4.28 2.29 -8.10
N GLN A 26 3.00 2.16 -8.44
CA GLN A 26 2.52 2.26 -9.82
C GLN A 26 1.31 3.19 -9.92
N TRP A 27 1.37 4.11 -10.87
CA TRP A 27 0.29 5.03 -11.20
C TRP A 27 -0.54 4.51 -12.38
N PHE A 28 -1.86 4.59 -12.24
CA PHE A 28 -2.83 4.24 -13.27
C PHE A 28 -3.73 5.46 -13.53
N ASN A 29 -3.85 5.85 -14.80
CA ASN A 29 -4.72 6.94 -15.23
C ASN A 29 -6.03 6.37 -15.77
N GLN A 30 -7.13 7.10 -15.61
CA GLN A 30 -8.46 6.80 -16.14
C GLN A 30 -8.91 5.37 -15.82
N CYS A 31 -8.64 4.92 -14.59
CA CYS A 31 -8.88 3.55 -14.15
C CYS A 31 -10.35 3.16 -14.21
N ALA A 32 -11.24 4.10 -13.87
CA ALA A 32 -12.68 3.88 -13.83
C ALA A 32 -13.44 5.19 -14.03
N GLY A 33 -13.76 5.47 -15.29
CA GLY A 33 -14.43 6.71 -15.71
C GLY A 33 -13.45 7.85 -16.02
N ALA A 34 -13.96 8.93 -16.62
CA ALA A 34 -13.20 10.13 -16.96
C ALA A 34 -13.99 11.39 -16.62
N GLY A 35 -13.33 12.37 -16.02
CA GLY A 35 -13.89 13.63 -15.54
C GLY A 35 -15.08 13.42 -14.60
N LYS A 36 -15.96 14.42 -14.52
CA LYS A 36 -17.24 14.31 -13.81
C LYS A 36 -18.39 14.18 -14.81
N SER A 37 -19.18 13.12 -14.70
CA SER A 37 -20.35 12.89 -15.56
C SER A 37 -21.47 12.20 -14.80
N SER A 38 -22.70 12.73 -14.86
CA SER A 38 -23.87 12.11 -14.21
C SER A 38 -24.29 10.77 -14.84
N THR A 39 -23.74 10.43 -16.00
CA THR A 39 -24.05 9.17 -16.71
C THR A 39 -23.04 8.07 -16.46
N GLN A 40 -21.88 8.40 -15.86
CA GLN A 40 -20.91 7.39 -15.45
C GLN A 40 -21.18 7.05 -13.99
N LEU A 41 -21.64 5.83 -13.74
CA LEU A 41 -21.78 5.26 -12.41
C LEU A 41 -21.36 3.81 -12.53
N ASN A 42 -20.74 3.27 -11.48
CA ASN A 42 -20.32 1.87 -11.43
C ASN A 42 -19.30 1.49 -12.52
N ALA A 43 -18.37 2.38 -12.82
CA ALA A 43 -17.27 2.08 -13.73
C ALA A 43 -16.36 1.00 -13.10
N SER A 44 -16.01 -0.03 -13.87
CA SER A 44 -15.16 -1.13 -13.38
C SER A 44 -13.73 -0.66 -13.14
N VAL A 45 -13.14 -1.08 -12.02
CA VAL A 45 -11.70 -1.02 -11.79
C VAL A 45 -11.15 -2.42 -12.02
N ASP A 46 -10.26 -2.58 -12.99
CA ASP A 46 -9.53 -3.82 -13.23
C ASP A 46 -8.09 -3.49 -13.63
N LEU A 47 -7.18 -3.54 -12.65
CA LEU A 47 -5.80 -3.08 -12.79
C LEU A 47 -4.84 -4.25 -12.64
N GLN A 48 -3.97 -4.44 -13.62
CA GLN A 48 -2.86 -5.38 -13.54
C GLN A 48 -1.57 -4.60 -13.31
N LEU A 49 -0.85 -4.88 -12.22
CA LEU A 49 0.48 -4.31 -12.02
C LEU A 49 1.44 -4.82 -13.08
N SER A 50 2.32 -3.92 -13.54
CA SER A 50 3.31 -4.21 -14.57
C SER A 50 4.49 -5.02 -14.04
N ALA A 51 4.83 -4.85 -12.76
CA ALA A 51 5.83 -5.64 -12.08
C ALA A 51 5.19 -6.82 -11.34
N SER A 52 5.83 -7.99 -11.44
CA SER A 52 5.65 -9.06 -10.47
C SER A 52 6.54 -8.78 -9.27
N VAL A 53 5.99 -8.87 -8.07
CA VAL A 53 6.69 -8.55 -6.82
C VAL A 53 6.84 -9.82 -5.99
N LYS A 54 8.02 -10.01 -5.39
CA LYS A 54 8.29 -11.09 -4.44
C LYS A 54 7.83 -10.68 -3.05
N ASN A 55 7.30 -11.65 -2.27
CA ASN A 55 7.01 -11.47 -0.85
C ASN A 55 6.27 -10.17 -0.49
N ALA A 56 5.29 -9.80 -1.33
CA ALA A 56 4.44 -8.66 -1.02
C ALA A 56 3.70 -8.95 0.30
N LYS A 57 3.72 -7.97 1.21
CA LYS A 57 3.02 -8.05 2.49
C LYS A 57 1.70 -7.33 2.42
N TYR A 58 1.69 -6.14 1.82
CA TYR A 58 0.52 -5.28 1.77
C TYR A 58 0.37 -4.64 0.41
N ILE A 59 -0.87 -4.44 0.01
CA ILE A 59 -1.21 -3.63 -1.15
C ILE A 59 -2.09 -2.50 -0.65
N VAL A 60 -1.67 -1.28 -0.95
CA VAL A 60 -2.38 -0.05 -0.60
C VAL A 60 -2.83 0.61 -1.89
N VAL A 61 -4.13 0.88 -1.97
CA VAL A 61 -4.77 1.52 -3.12
C VAL A 61 -5.24 2.90 -2.69
N LEU A 62 -4.71 3.92 -3.37
CA LEU A 62 -4.98 5.32 -3.11
C LEU A 62 -5.76 5.91 -4.31
N PRO A 63 -7.08 6.10 -4.19
CA PRO A 63 -7.91 6.60 -5.27
C PRO A 63 -7.86 8.14 -5.36
N PHE A 64 -7.49 8.69 -6.51
CA PHE A 64 -7.48 10.12 -6.80
C PHE A 64 -8.58 10.45 -7.80
N ALA A 65 -9.07 11.69 -7.77
CA ALA A 65 -10.00 12.16 -8.78
C ALA A 65 -9.28 12.29 -10.12
N GLU A 66 -9.84 11.66 -11.16
CA GLU A 66 -9.33 11.79 -12.52
C GLU A 66 -9.45 13.25 -13.00
N GLN A 67 -8.40 13.73 -13.66
CA GLN A 67 -8.17 15.17 -13.87
C GLN A 67 -8.69 15.72 -15.20
N THR A 68 -9.47 14.97 -15.99
CA THR A 68 -10.06 15.49 -17.24
C THR A 68 -10.98 16.67 -16.91
N ASN A 69 -10.70 17.82 -17.54
CA ASN A 69 -11.37 19.12 -17.31
C ASN A 69 -11.08 19.76 -15.93
N ASN A 70 -10.00 19.37 -15.25
CA ASN A 70 -9.55 20.09 -14.07
C ASN A 70 -9.04 21.49 -14.46
N PHE A 71 -9.29 22.52 -13.64
CA PHE A 71 -8.92 23.92 -13.91
C PHE A 71 -7.41 24.19 -13.80
N VAL A 72 -6.59 23.15 -13.75
CA VAL A 72 -5.19 23.21 -13.35
C VAL A 72 -4.29 23.00 -14.57
N SER A 73 -3.46 24.01 -14.86
CA SER A 73 -2.47 23.98 -15.95
C SER A 73 -1.20 23.17 -15.63
N ALA A 74 -1.18 22.46 -14.51
CA ALA A 74 -0.02 21.71 -14.06
C ALA A 74 0.11 20.40 -14.86
N THR A 75 1.32 20.08 -15.30
CA THR A 75 1.63 18.87 -16.07
C THR A 75 2.08 17.70 -15.20
N VAL A 76 1.96 17.82 -13.87
CA VAL A 76 2.43 16.84 -12.87
C VAL A 76 1.25 16.29 -12.08
N GLN A 77 1.40 15.07 -11.58
CA GLN A 77 0.35 14.41 -10.80
C GLN A 77 0.18 15.09 -9.43
N GLN A 78 -1.01 15.00 -8.84
CA GLN A 78 -1.34 15.68 -7.58
C GLN A 78 -0.37 15.33 -6.45
N PHE A 79 -0.05 14.05 -6.29
CA PHE A 79 0.87 13.54 -5.26
C PHE A 79 2.35 13.92 -5.47
N GLN A 80 2.70 14.54 -6.60
CA GLN A 80 4.05 15.06 -6.86
C GLN A 80 4.19 16.53 -6.47
N SER A 81 3.10 17.19 -6.09
CA SER A 81 3.12 18.60 -5.70
C SER A 81 3.67 18.78 -4.28
N PRO A 82 4.63 19.70 -4.06
CA PRO A 82 5.09 20.04 -2.71
C PRO A 82 4.10 20.92 -1.93
N PHE A 83 3.00 21.35 -2.57
CA PHE A 83 1.96 22.20 -1.98
C PHE A 83 0.62 21.47 -1.80
N ASP A 84 0.57 20.19 -2.16
CA ASP A 84 -0.61 19.35 -1.97
C ASP A 84 -0.37 18.41 -0.77
N SER A 85 -1.44 18.08 -0.03
CA SER A 85 -1.39 17.09 1.04
C SER A 85 -1.46 15.65 0.52
N ALA A 86 -1.73 15.45 -0.77
CA ALA A 86 -1.52 14.19 -1.48
C ALA A 86 -0.05 13.74 -1.39
N PRO A 87 0.23 12.42 -1.33
CA PRO A 87 -0.72 11.31 -1.46
C PRO A 87 -1.48 10.97 -0.17
N TRP A 88 -1.22 11.66 0.94
CA TRP A 88 -1.84 11.34 2.23
C TRP A 88 -3.31 11.79 2.31
N THR A 89 -3.70 12.77 1.49
CA THR A 89 -5.09 13.06 1.17
C THR A 89 -5.45 12.57 -0.23
N VAL A 90 -6.38 11.64 -0.31
CA VAL A 90 -6.89 11.06 -1.57
C VAL A 90 -8.24 11.69 -1.93
N GLN A 91 -8.93 11.22 -2.97
CA GLN A 91 -10.28 11.67 -3.30
C GLN A 91 -11.25 11.50 -2.10
N PRO A 92 -11.78 12.60 -1.53
CA PRO A 92 -12.76 12.53 -0.46
C PRO A 92 -14.02 11.80 -0.91
N GLY A 93 -14.49 10.85 -0.10
CA GLY A 93 -15.69 10.08 -0.43
C GLY A 93 -15.51 9.15 -1.64
N SER A 94 -14.28 8.73 -1.95
CA SER A 94 -14.06 7.64 -2.89
C SER A 94 -14.85 6.40 -2.44
N THR A 95 -15.57 5.79 -3.36
CA THR A 95 -16.50 4.68 -3.11
C THR A 95 -16.18 3.52 -4.05
N ILE A 96 -15.01 2.92 -3.83
CA ILE A 96 -14.63 1.69 -4.52
C ILE A 96 -15.35 0.51 -3.84
N ARG A 97 -16.31 -0.04 -4.56
CA ARG A 97 -17.14 -1.19 -4.17
C ARG A 97 -16.60 -2.49 -4.72
N ASN A 98 -17.05 -3.61 -4.16
CA ASN A 98 -16.60 -4.95 -4.56
C ASN A 98 -15.06 -5.07 -4.65
N PHE A 99 -14.35 -4.48 -3.70
CA PHE A 99 -12.90 -4.44 -3.71
C PHE A 99 -12.32 -5.84 -3.52
N ASN A 100 -11.35 -6.19 -4.36
CA ASN A 100 -10.55 -7.40 -4.15
C ASN A 100 -9.17 -7.24 -4.78
N VAL A 101 -8.24 -8.05 -4.30
CA VAL A 101 -6.88 -8.15 -4.81
C VAL A 101 -6.58 -9.61 -5.11
N ARG A 102 -5.95 -9.89 -6.24
CA ARG A 102 -5.54 -11.24 -6.64
C ARG A 102 -4.03 -11.33 -6.72
N ILE A 103 -3.47 -12.33 -6.07
CA ILE A 103 -2.06 -12.70 -6.17
C ILE A 103 -1.98 -13.98 -7.02
N GLY A 104 -1.33 -13.89 -8.19
CA GLY A 104 -1.37 -14.96 -9.18
C GLY A 104 -2.82 -15.26 -9.60
N SER A 105 -3.33 -16.43 -9.20
CA SER A 105 -4.71 -16.88 -9.47
C SER A 105 -5.61 -16.87 -8.23
N THR A 106 -5.10 -16.49 -7.06
CA THR A 106 -5.81 -16.60 -5.78
C THR A 106 -6.28 -15.24 -5.30
N GLN A 107 -7.56 -15.11 -4.95
CA GLN A 107 -8.12 -13.87 -4.40
C GLN A 107 -7.75 -13.73 -2.93
N VAL A 108 -7.47 -12.49 -2.51
CA VAL A 108 -7.11 -12.14 -1.14
C VAL A 108 -8.33 -12.25 -0.23
N PHE A 109 -9.48 -11.77 -0.72
CA PHE A 109 -10.76 -11.94 -0.04
C PHE A 109 -11.58 -13.01 -0.76
N ASP A 110 -12.11 -13.99 -0.02
CA ASP A 110 -12.97 -15.04 -0.60
C ASP A 110 -14.24 -14.47 -1.23
N ILE A 111 -14.74 -13.37 -0.66
CA ILE A 111 -15.89 -12.61 -1.15
C ILE A 111 -15.47 -11.14 -1.25
N SER A 112 -15.59 -10.58 -2.45
CA SER A 112 -15.41 -9.14 -2.67
C SER A 112 -16.44 -8.35 -1.86
N HIS A 113 -16.00 -7.26 -1.23
CA HIS A 113 -16.84 -6.49 -0.33
C HIS A 113 -16.70 -5.00 -0.59
N ASP A 114 -17.70 -4.25 -0.14
CA ASP A 114 -17.63 -2.79 -0.12
C ASP A 114 -16.71 -2.38 1.02
N TYR A 115 -15.55 -1.82 0.65
CA TYR A 115 -14.51 -1.53 1.61
C TYR A 115 -14.89 -0.30 2.43
N ASP A 116 -15.04 -0.50 3.74
CA ASP A 116 -15.40 0.55 4.69
C ASP A 116 -14.32 0.72 5.77
N PHE A 117 -14.56 1.63 6.72
CA PHE A 117 -13.61 1.89 7.80
C PHE A 117 -13.40 0.69 8.73
N HIS A 118 -14.40 -0.18 8.88
CA HIS A 118 -14.25 -1.37 9.71
C HIS A 118 -13.29 -2.37 9.05
N HIS A 119 -13.42 -2.58 7.74
CA HIS A 119 -12.47 -3.39 6.97
C HIS A 119 -11.07 -2.78 6.97
N PHE A 120 -10.96 -1.46 6.79
CA PHE A 120 -9.70 -0.74 6.96
C PHE A 120 -9.04 -1.02 8.31
N THR A 121 -9.81 -0.91 9.39
CA THR A 121 -9.31 -1.17 10.75
C THR A 121 -8.88 -2.63 10.90
N ASN A 122 -9.68 -3.59 10.43
CA ASN A 122 -9.34 -5.02 10.53
C ASN A 122 -8.07 -5.41 9.76
N GLU A 123 -7.79 -4.75 8.64
CA GLU A 123 -6.58 -4.96 7.87
C GLU A 123 -5.40 -4.20 8.49
N LEU A 124 -5.55 -2.90 8.79
CA LEU A 124 -4.49 -2.06 9.36
C LEU A 124 -4.08 -2.51 10.77
N ALA A 125 -5.02 -2.91 11.61
CA ALA A 125 -4.75 -3.31 12.99
C ALA A 125 -3.87 -4.56 13.06
N LYS A 126 -3.82 -5.38 12.00
CA LYS A 126 -2.89 -6.51 11.92
C LYS A 126 -1.47 -6.10 11.50
N ILE A 127 -1.31 -4.92 10.88
CA ILE A 127 -0.03 -4.46 10.34
C ILE A 127 0.87 -4.01 11.49
N GLY A 128 1.89 -4.81 11.76
CA GLY A 128 2.87 -4.51 12.81
C GLY A 128 2.34 -4.67 14.25
N ALA A 129 1.14 -5.19 14.43
CA ALA A 129 0.60 -5.45 15.77
C ALA A 129 1.22 -6.68 16.41
N ILE A 130 1.50 -6.56 17.70
CA ILE A 130 1.94 -7.67 18.54
C ILE A 130 0.75 -8.62 18.73
N ASN A 131 0.93 -9.89 18.41
CA ASN A 131 -0.11 -10.93 18.46
C ASN A 131 -1.31 -10.68 17.51
N GLY A 132 -1.14 -9.95 16.42
CA GLY A 132 -2.20 -9.76 15.43
C GLY A 132 -3.44 -9.06 16.00
N ASP A 133 -3.21 -8.03 16.81
CA ASP A 133 -4.25 -7.20 17.43
C ASP A 133 -5.07 -7.87 18.55
N LEU A 134 -4.72 -9.10 18.95
CA LEU A 134 -5.40 -9.82 20.04
C LEU A 134 -5.20 -9.17 21.43
N THR A 135 -4.33 -8.16 21.53
CA THR A 135 -4.09 -7.37 22.74
C THR A 135 -4.46 -5.90 22.47
N PRO A 136 -5.67 -5.45 22.85
CA PRO A 136 -6.20 -4.13 22.51
C PRO A 136 -5.38 -2.93 23.00
N GLU A 137 -4.50 -3.14 23.97
CA GLU A 137 -3.66 -2.11 24.59
C GLU A 137 -2.40 -1.79 23.77
N LEU A 138 -2.08 -2.58 22.75
CA LEU A 138 -0.85 -2.49 21.96
C LEU A 138 -1.10 -2.21 20.47
N THR A 139 -2.29 -1.69 20.16
CA THR A 139 -2.77 -1.48 18.79
C THR A 139 -2.39 -0.06 18.33
N ASN A 140 -2.02 0.06 17.06
CA ASN A 140 -1.60 1.34 16.49
C ASN A 140 -2.72 1.86 15.59
N GLY A 141 -3.33 3.00 15.94
CA GLY A 141 -4.41 3.59 15.17
C GLY A 141 -4.47 5.10 15.36
N LEU A 142 -3.77 5.86 14.50
CA LEU A 142 -3.81 7.32 14.47
C LEU A 142 -4.96 7.88 13.59
N LEU A 143 -5.55 7.03 12.74
CA LEU A 143 -6.62 7.41 11.83
C LEU A 143 -7.97 7.01 12.42
N ASP A 144 -8.79 7.99 12.75
CA ASP A 144 -10.18 7.79 13.14
C ASP A 144 -11.11 7.69 11.91
N TYR A 145 -12.36 7.31 12.16
CA TYR A 145 -13.37 7.14 11.11
C TYR A 145 -13.49 8.39 10.24
N GLN A 146 -13.55 9.57 10.87
CA GLN A 146 -13.76 10.82 10.15
C GLN A 146 -12.58 11.16 9.25
N THR A 147 -11.34 11.06 9.75
CA THR A 147 -10.13 11.34 8.98
C THR A 147 -9.95 10.34 7.84
N TRP A 148 -10.30 9.07 8.08
CA TRP A 148 -10.26 8.07 7.03
C TRP A 148 -11.33 8.34 5.95
N SER A 149 -12.59 8.47 6.33
CA SER A 149 -13.72 8.62 5.39
C SER A 149 -13.71 9.92 4.59
N LEU A 150 -13.13 10.99 5.11
CA LEU A 150 -13.15 12.30 4.45
C LEU A 150 -11.84 12.68 3.77
N SER A 151 -10.74 11.99 4.05
CA SER A 151 -9.42 12.43 3.56
C SER A 151 -8.52 11.30 3.09
N ASN A 152 -8.52 10.12 3.72
CA ASN A 152 -7.54 9.09 3.38
C ASN A 152 -8.10 8.00 2.47
N CYS A 153 -9.37 7.61 2.63
CA CYS A 153 -10.15 6.61 1.88
C CYS A 153 -9.34 5.48 1.22
N MET A 154 -8.26 5.05 1.88
CA MET A 154 -7.31 4.13 1.32
C MET A 154 -7.83 2.72 1.53
N LEU A 155 -7.66 1.88 0.51
CA LEU A 155 -8.02 0.48 0.59
C LEU A 155 -6.74 -0.31 0.80
N ILE A 156 -6.72 -1.14 1.85
CA ILE A 156 -5.57 -1.97 2.21
C ILE A 156 -5.95 -3.43 2.13
N ALA A 157 -5.08 -4.23 1.54
CA ALA A 157 -5.18 -5.68 1.55
C ALA A 157 -3.88 -6.27 2.09
N ASP A 158 -3.96 -7.01 3.20
CA ASP A 158 -2.89 -7.90 3.65
C ASP A 158 -2.82 -9.10 2.70
N VAL A 159 -1.71 -9.21 2.00
CA VAL A 159 -1.44 -10.28 1.03
C VAL A 159 -0.34 -11.23 1.49
N SER A 160 0.21 -11.01 2.69
CA SER A 160 1.32 -11.79 3.25
C SER A 160 1.01 -13.29 3.38
N ARG A 161 -0.28 -13.66 3.47
CA ARG A 161 -0.76 -15.04 3.52
C ARG A 161 -0.79 -15.79 2.18
N LEU A 162 -0.74 -15.05 1.06
CA LEU A 162 -0.82 -15.61 -0.30
C LEU A 162 0.49 -15.53 -1.07
N THR A 163 1.44 -14.75 -0.56
CA THR A 163 2.72 -14.54 -1.24
C THR A 163 3.77 -15.53 -0.79
N GLU A 164 4.52 -16.04 -1.74
CA GLU A 164 5.73 -16.80 -1.48
C GLU A 164 6.94 -15.88 -1.47
N ARG A 165 7.92 -16.25 -0.62
CA ARG A 165 9.17 -15.51 -0.43
C ARG A 165 9.91 -15.36 -1.77
N ASP A 166 10.41 -16.46 -2.30
CA ASP A 166 11.39 -16.39 -3.40
C ASP A 166 10.76 -16.28 -4.80
N VAL A 167 9.42 -16.25 -4.91
CA VAL A 167 8.68 -16.34 -6.17
C VAL A 167 8.00 -15.01 -6.50
N PRO A 168 8.35 -14.35 -7.63
CA PRO A 168 7.62 -13.19 -8.09
C PRO A 168 6.21 -13.58 -8.50
N GLN A 169 5.20 -12.90 -7.97
CA GLN A 169 3.80 -13.16 -8.30
C GLN A 169 3.16 -11.93 -8.95
N SER A 170 2.28 -12.18 -9.91
CA SER A 170 1.48 -11.13 -10.52
C SER A 170 0.43 -10.64 -9.54
N ILE A 171 0.11 -9.35 -9.62
CA ILE A 171 -0.84 -8.71 -8.72
C ILE A 171 -1.90 -8.01 -9.56
N GLN A 172 -3.17 -8.30 -9.28
CA GLN A 172 -4.32 -7.69 -9.93
C GLN A 172 -5.24 -7.07 -8.88
N ILE A 173 -5.76 -5.88 -9.15
CA ILE A 173 -6.68 -5.15 -8.28
C ILE A 173 -8.00 -4.98 -9.00
N GLN A 174 -9.09 -5.29 -8.31
CA GLN A 174 -10.44 -5.24 -8.85
C GLN A 174 -11.36 -4.44 -7.95
N GLY A 175 -12.37 -3.83 -8.56
CA GLY A 175 -13.43 -3.13 -7.85
C GLY A 175 -14.38 -2.40 -8.79
N THR A 176 -15.18 -1.53 -8.23
CA THR A 176 -16.17 -0.73 -8.97
C THR A 176 -16.22 0.67 -8.38
N ASN A 177 -15.91 1.68 -9.19
CA ASN A 177 -16.11 3.07 -8.83
C ASN A 177 -17.61 3.38 -8.85
N ALA A 178 -18.22 3.51 -7.67
CA ALA A 178 -19.64 3.82 -7.53
C ALA A 178 -19.97 5.28 -7.85
N GLY A 179 -18.97 6.16 -7.86
CA GLY A 179 -19.12 7.60 -8.04
C GLY A 179 -19.29 8.02 -9.50
N CYS A 180 -19.69 9.29 -9.67
CA CYS A 180 -19.79 9.96 -10.96
C CYS A 180 -18.52 10.73 -11.37
N GLN A 181 -17.54 10.78 -10.46
CA GLN A 181 -16.21 11.29 -10.70
C GLN A 181 -15.32 10.12 -11.13
N GLY A 182 -14.65 10.26 -12.27
CA GLY A 182 -13.63 9.32 -12.73
C GLY A 182 -12.48 9.23 -11.72
N VAL A 183 -11.83 8.07 -11.65
CA VAL A 183 -10.80 7.78 -10.65
C VAL A 183 -9.48 7.39 -11.32
N ASP A 184 -8.41 8.04 -10.89
CA ASP A 184 -7.02 7.60 -11.07
C ASP A 184 -6.57 6.84 -9.82
N ILE A 185 -5.61 5.92 -9.94
CA ILE A 185 -5.18 5.09 -8.81
C ILE A 185 -3.65 5.09 -8.69
N LEU A 186 -3.16 5.42 -7.50
CA LEU A 186 -1.81 5.09 -7.08
C LEU A 186 -1.86 3.81 -6.25
N THR A 187 -1.17 2.77 -6.73
CA THR A 187 -1.03 1.51 -6.02
C THR A 187 0.37 1.45 -5.41
N LEU A 188 0.44 1.17 -4.11
CA LEU A 188 1.66 0.85 -3.40
C LEU A 188 1.68 -0.64 -3.07
N VAL A 189 2.74 -1.33 -3.46
CA VAL A 189 3.02 -2.71 -3.08
C VAL A 189 4.16 -2.68 -2.09
N ILE A 190 3.86 -3.07 -0.86
CA ILE A 190 4.84 -3.15 0.22
C ILE A 190 5.37 -4.58 0.24
N SER A 191 6.68 -4.77 0.01
CA SER A 191 7.34 -6.06 0.10
C SER A 191 8.38 -6.06 1.22
N GLU A 192 8.56 -7.20 1.89
CA GLU A 192 9.62 -7.33 2.88
C GLU A 192 10.91 -7.76 2.18
N GLN A 193 11.99 -7.01 2.40
CA GLN A 193 13.32 -7.25 1.87
C GLN A 193 14.33 -7.54 2.98
N GLU A 194 15.45 -8.16 2.63
CA GLU A 194 16.51 -8.50 3.57
C GLU A 194 17.87 -8.03 3.06
N LEU A 195 18.59 -7.34 3.94
CA LEU A 195 19.94 -6.82 3.70
C LEU A 195 20.88 -7.38 4.76
N THR A 196 22.00 -7.95 4.32
CA THR A 196 23.10 -8.35 5.19
C THR A 196 24.30 -7.46 4.93
N PHE A 197 24.80 -6.80 5.96
CA PHE A 197 25.94 -5.89 5.85
C PHE A 197 26.91 -6.04 7.01
N ASP A 198 28.16 -5.67 6.77
CA ASP A 198 29.19 -5.56 7.79
C ASP A 198 29.07 -4.21 8.51
N ARG A 199 28.92 -4.25 9.84
CA ARG A 199 28.75 -3.04 10.67
C ARG A 199 30.05 -2.25 10.89
N LEU A 200 31.22 -2.85 10.65
CA LEU A 200 32.52 -2.21 10.76
C LEU A 200 32.90 -1.50 9.46
N THR A 201 32.66 -2.13 8.30
CA THR A 201 33.07 -1.59 7.00
C THR A 201 31.94 -0.88 6.25
N GLY A 202 30.68 -1.21 6.55
CA GLY A 202 29.51 -0.75 5.81
C GLY A 202 29.25 -1.51 4.50
N GLU A 203 30.06 -2.54 4.21
CA GLU A 203 29.92 -3.33 2.98
C GLU A 203 28.63 -4.17 3.00
N ILE A 204 27.92 -4.16 1.88
CA ILE A 204 26.75 -5.02 1.65
C ILE A 204 27.26 -6.39 1.23
N LEU A 205 27.02 -7.39 2.08
CA LEU A 205 27.46 -8.76 1.86
C LEU A 205 26.43 -9.56 1.05
N ASP A 206 25.15 -9.26 1.28
CA ASP A 206 24.05 -9.89 0.56
C ASP A 206 22.84 -8.95 0.56
N PHE A 207 22.15 -8.92 -0.58
CA PHE A 207 20.90 -8.21 -0.76
C PHE A 207 19.95 -9.13 -1.53
N THR A 208 18.88 -9.50 -0.85
CA THR A 208 17.82 -10.30 -1.46
C THR A 208 16.54 -9.49 -1.41
N THR A 209 15.93 -9.27 -2.57
CA THR A 209 14.49 -8.97 -2.66
C THR A 209 13.79 -10.25 -2.21
N VAL A 210 13.55 -10.31 -0.91
CA VAL A 210 12.95 -11.45 -0.24
C VAL A 210 11.53 -11.63 -0.70
#